data_AF-A0A0D0S536-F1
#
_entry.id   AF-A0A0D0S536-F1
#
_cell.length_a   1.000
_cell.length_b   1.000
_cell.length_c   1.000
_cell.angle_alpha   90.00
_cell.angle_beta   90.00
_cell.angle_gamma   90.00
#
_symmetry.space_group_name_H-M   'P 1'
#
loop_
_entity.id
_entity.type
_entity.pdbx_description
1 polymer ?
#
loop_
_entity_poly.entity_id
_entity_poly.type
_entity_poly.pdbx_seq_one_letter_code
_entity_poly.pdbx_strand_id
1 'polypeptide(L)'
;MKHIEKYMDVQIVLEGCEEMAWAPLSELKEAIPYDELKDAARYDGERTHHMLITEGMFYVAFPEDGHKAISHIDTPHTYKKCVMKVECCCN
;
A
#
# COMPACT_ATOMS: atom_id res chain seq x y z
N MET A 1 6.33 -0.86 5.69
CA MET A 1 5.02 -0.96 5.04
C MET A 1 4.06 -0.04 5.75
N LYS A 2 3.24 0.67 4.99
CA LYS A 2 2.15 1.50 5.48
C LYS A 2 1.00 0.58 5.90
N HIS A 3 0.40 0.91 7.04
CA HIS A 3 -0.88 0.38 7.50
C HIS A 3 -1.89 1.54 7.50
N ILE A 4 -3.16 1.25 7.21
CA ILE A 4 -4.32 2.16 7.21
C ILE A 4 -5.43 1.48 8.00
N GLU A 5 -6.35 2.21 8.64
CA GLU A 5 -7.37 1.59 9.51
C GLU A 5 -8.79 2.00 9.13
N LYS A 6 -9.03 3.30 8.88
CA LYS A 6 -10.36 3.85 8.62
C LYS A 6 -10.80 3.71 7.16
N TYR A 7 -9.83 3.70 6.24
CA TYR A 7 -10.08 3.65 4.81
C TYR A 7 -9.27 2.53 4.18
N MET A 8 -9.84 1.91 3.14
CA MET A 8 -9.07 1.12 2.18
C MET A 8 -8.53 2.01 1.07
N ASP A 9 -7.31 1.72 0.61
CA ASP A 9 -6.67 2.40 -0.51
C ASP A 9 -6.94 1.62 -1.80
N VAL A 10 -7.69 2.21 -2.74
CA VAL A 10 -7.78 1.71 -4.13
C VAL A 10 -6.79 2.49 -4.97
N GLN A 11 -5.72 1.82 -5.42
CA GLN A 11 -4.65 2.46 -6.18
C GLN A 11 -4.69 1.98 -7.64
N ILE A 12 -4.80 2.91 -8.58
CA ILE A 12 -4.95 2.65 -10.01
C ILE A 12 -3.78 3.28 -10.75
N VAL A 13 -3.01 2.49 -11.50
CA VAL A 13 -1.94 3.00 -12.37
C VAL A 13 -2.56 3.47 -13.68
N LEU A 14 -2.50 4.77 -13.95
CA LEU A 14 -3.08 5.41 -15.12
C LEU A 14 -2.12 5.46 -16.31
N GLU A 15 -0.82 5.57 -16.04
CA GLU A 15 0.25 5.61 -17.04
C GLU A 15 1.49 4.93 -16.42
N GLY A 16 2.23 4.14 -17.20
CA GLY A 16 3.51 3.53 -16.77
C GLY A 16 3.36 2.32 -15.84
N CYS A 17 4.25 2.17 -14.85
CA CYS A 17 4.20 1.06 -13.89
C CYS A 17 4.79 1.40 -12.51
N GLU A 18 4.30 0.70 -11.49
CA GLU A 18 4.76 0.78 -10.11
C GLU A 18 5.02 -0.63 -9.57
N GLU A 19 6.07 -0.81 -8.79
CA GLU A 19 6.23 -2.00 -7.97
C GLU A 19 5.72 -1.74 -6.56
N MET A 20 4.87 -2.66 -6.08
CA MET A 20 4.26 -2.59 -4.76
C MET A 20 4.63 -3.85 -3.98
N ALA A 21 5.11 -3.68 -2.75
CA ALA A 21 5.33 -4.79 -1.82
C ALA A 21 4.15 -4.90 -0.85
N TRP A 22 3.79 -6.14 -0.52
CA TRP A 22 2.66 -6.47 0.35
C TRP A 22 3.05 -7.54 1.36
N ALA A 23 2.44 -7.49 2.54
CA ALA A 23 2.47 -8.56 3.54
C ALA A 23 1.25 -8.43 4.46
N PRO A 24 0.74 -9.54 5.02
CA PRO A 24 -0.28 -9.47 6.07
C PRO A 24 0.28 -8.73 7.29
N LEU A 25 -0.50 -7.83 7.88
CA LEU A 25 -0.07 -7.01 9.01
C LEU A 25 0.43 -7.84 10.19
N SER A 26 -0.14 -9.04 10.40
CA SER A 26 0.23 -9.98 11.46
C SER A 26 1.68 -10.49 11.36
N GLU A 27 2.31 -10.40 10.18
CA GLU A 27 3.71 -10.79 9.96
C GLU A 27 4.68 -9.62 10.10
N LEU A 28 4.17 -8.41 10.34
CA LEU A 28 4.96 -7.20 10.41
C LEU A 28 5.10 -6.71 11.86
N LYS A 29 6.12 -5.87 12.09
CA LYS A 29 6.37 -5.24 13.39
C LYS A 29 6.13 -3.74 13.31
N GLU A 30 5.33 -3.20 14.21
CA GLU A 30 5.11 -1.76 14.28
C GLU A 30 6.45 -1.02 14.54
N ALA A 31 6.70 0.02 13.74
CA ALA A 31 7.91 0.85 13.80
C ALA A 31 7.58 2.31 14.12
N ILE A 32 6.47 2.82 13.58
CA ILE A 32 5.88 4.12 13.95
C ILE A 32 4.41 3.87 14.29
N PRO A 33 3.97 4.22 15.51
CA PRO A 33 2.59 4.06 15.93
C PRO A 33 1.59 4.75 15.01
N TYR A 34 0.35 4.29 15.07
CA TYR A 34 -0.76 4.87 14.33
C TYR A 34 -1.02 6.34 14.67
N ASP A 35 -1.25 7.14 13.62
CA ASP A 35 -1.63 8.55 13.68
C ASP A 35 -3.05 8.73 13.13
N GLU A 36 -3.98 9.02 14.03
CA GLU A 36 -5.41 9.21 13.76
C GLU A 36 -5.71 10.28 12.70
N LEU A 37 -4.90 11.34 12.63
CA LEU A 37 -5.08 12.44 11.68
C LEU A 37 -4.61 12.04 10.29
N LYS A 38 -3.63 11.13 10.20
CA LYS A 38 -3.09 10.65 8.93
C LYS A 38 -3.74 9.37 8.43
N ASP A 39 -4.51 8.67 9.26
CA ASP A 39 -4.98 7.30 9.00
C ASP A 39 -3.82 6.42 8.54
N ALA A 40 -2.75 6.42 9.34
CA ALA A 40 -1.52 5.72 8.97
C ALA A 40 -0.66 5.31 10.15
N ALA A 41 -0.11 4.10 10.05
CA ALA A 41 1.03 3.63 10.85
C ALA A 41 2.15 3.12 9.92
N ARG A 42 3.37 2.97 10.45
CA ARG A 42 4.48 2.35 9.72
C ARG A 42 4.93 1.09 10.42
N TYR A 43 5.03 0.03 9.64
CA TYR A 43 5.51 -1.27 10.06
C TYR A 43 6.80 -1.64 9.33
N ASP A 44 7.66 -2.43 9.93
CA ASP A 44 8.84 -3.02 9.31
C ASP A 44 8.65 -4.54 9.15
N GLY A 45 9.27 -5.10 8.11
CA GLY A 45 9.19 -6.53 7.79
C GLY A 45 9.70 -6.81 6.38
N GLU A 46 9.69 -8.10 6.04
CA GLU A 46 10.17 -8.59 4.75
C GLU A 46 9.29 -8.12 3.59
N ARG A 47 9.89 -7.90 2.42
CA ARG A 47 9.21 -7.50 1.18
C ARG A 47 9.12 -8.67 0.20
N THR A 48 8.87 -9.87 0.72
CA THR A 48 8.91 -11.12 -0.05
C THR A 48 7.88 -11.10 -1.17
N HIS A 49 6.65 -10.67 -0.88
CA HIS A 49 5.62 -10.49 -1.89
C HIS A 49 5.73 -9.08 -2.48
N HIS A 50 6.04 -9.03 -3.76
CA HIS A 50 6.07 -7.81 -4.55
C HIS A 50 5.43 -8.08 -5.91
N MET A 51 4.77 -7.06 -6.44
CA MET A 51 4.00 -7.14 -7.67
C MET A 51 4.31 -5.93 -8.54
N LEU A 52 4.50 -6.16 -9.84
CA LEU A 52 4.53 -5.10 -10.84
C LEU A 52 3.09 -4.77 -11.25
N ILE A 53 2.66 -3.55 -10.94
CA ILE A 53 1.35 -3.01 -11.29
C ILE A 53 1.55 -2.11 -12.50
N THR A 54 0.99 -2.52 -13.64
CA THR A 54 1.16 -1.83 -14.93
C THR A 54 -0.07 -0.99 -15.29
N GLU A 55 0.07 -0.15 -16.31
CA GLU A 55 -0.99 0.72 -16.82
C GLU A 55 -2.34 0.00 -16.97
N GLY A 56 -3.40 0.60 -16.42
CA GLY A 56 -4.76 0.06 -16.42
C GLY A 56 -5.04 -0.94 -15.28
N MET A 57 -4.01 -1.42 -14.57
CA MET A 57 -4.19 -2.26 -13.38
C MET A 57 -4.51 -1.43 -12.14
N PHE A 58 -5.15 -2.08 -11.17
CA PHE A 58 -5.36 -1.52 -9.84
C PHE A 58 -5.16 -2.59 -8.77
N TYR A 59 -4.95 -2.13 -7.54
CA TYR A 59 -5.00 -2.98 -6.36
C TYR A 59 -5.77 -2.27 -5.24
N VAL A 60 -6.26 -3.05 -4.29
CA VAL A 60 -6.90 -2.58 -3.08
C VAL A 60 -6.04 -3.02 -1.90
N ALA A 61 -5.69 -2.10 -1.01
CA ALA A 61 -5.09 -2.41 0.27
C ALA A 61 -6.14 -2.20 1.36
N PHE A 62 -6.45 -3.27 2.10
CA PHE A 62 -7.33 -3.28 3.25
C PHE A 62 -6.55 -2.95 4.54
N PRO A 63 -7.24 -2.73 5.68
CA PRO A 63 -6.55 -2.49 6.94
C PRO A 63 -5.58 -3.60 7.35
N GLU A 64 -5.89 -4.85 7.02
CA GLU A 64 -5.03 -6.00 7.32
C GLU A 64 -3.80 -6.10 6.40
N ASP A 65 -3.69 -5.23 5.39
CA ASP A 65 -2.65 -5.25 4.36
C ASP A 65 -1.56 -4.20 4.62
N GLY A 66 -0.44 -4.67 5.19
CA GLY A 66 0.79 -3.92 5.15
C GLY A 66 1.26 -3.77 3.71
N HIS A 67 1.28 -2.55 3.18
CA HIS A 67 1.67 -2.30 1.79
C HIS A 67 2.76 -1.23 1.68
N LYS A 68 3.63 -1.33 0.68
CA LYS A 68 4.63 -0.32 0.36
C LYS A 68 4.52 0.03 -1.11
N ALA A 69 3.75 1.09 -1.37
CA ALA A 69 3.72 1.77 -2.64
C ALA A 69 5.01 2.60 -2.85
N ILE A 70 5.19 3.12 -4.07
CA ILE A 70 6.35 3.94 -4.48
C ILE A 70 7.66 3.18 -4.25
N SER A 71 7.65 1.88 -4.54
CA SER A 71 8.82 1.03 -4.43
C SER A 71 9.34 0.65 -5.81
N HIS A 72 10.63 0.33 -5.87
CA HIS A 72 11.24 -0.45 -6.93
C HIS A 72 12.19 -1.45 -6.27
N ILE A 73 12.35 -2.62 -6.87
CA ILE A 73 13.25 -3.69 -6.47
C ILE A 73 14.61 -3.43 -7.15
N ASP A 74 14.61 -3.35 -8.48
CA ASP A 74 15.84 -3.25 -9.26
C ASP A 74 16.08 -1.83 -9.80
N THR A 75 15.10 -1.26 -10.51
CA THR A 75 15.25 0.03 -11.20
C THR A 75 14.04 0.93 -10.98
N PRO A 76 14.22 2.25 -10.85
CA PRO A 76 13.09 3.18 -10.77
C PRO A 76 12.18 3.11 -11.99
N HIS A 77 10.87 3.15 -11.75
CA HIS A 77 9.85 3.26 -12.78
C HIS A 77 9.18 4.63 -12.75
N THR A 78 8.66 5.07 -13.90
CA THR A 78 7.80 6.25 -13.98
C THR A 78 6.36 5.82 -14.09
N TYR A 79 5.49 6.48 -13.33
CA TYR A 79 4.07 6.25 -13.39
C TYR A 79 3.28 7.51 -13.06
N LYS A 80 2.01 7.47 -13.42
CA LYS A 80 0.97 8.36 -12.91
C LYS A 80 -0.14 7.49 -12.34
N LYS A 81 -0.63 7.81 -11.15
CA LYS A 81 -1.65 7.00 -10.49
C LYS A 81 -2.70 7.84 -9.79
N CYS A 82 -3.86 7.23 -9.60
CA CYS A 82 -4.91 7.70 -8.71
C CYS A 82 -4.91 6.83 -7.44
N VAL A 83 -5.09 7.46 -6.28
CA VAL A 83 -5.36 6.77 -5.02
C VAL A 83 -6.71 7.25 -4.53
N MET A 84 -7.69 6.34 -4.51
CA MET A 84 -9.00 6.59 -3.95
C MET A 84 -9.08 6.01 -2.55
N LYS A 85 -9.60 6.80 -1.62
CA LYS A 85 -9.87 6.40 -0.24
C LYS A 85 -11.33 6.00 -0.12
N VAL A 86 -11.60 4.77 0.29
CA VAL A 86 -12.96 4.27 0.51
C VAL A 86 -13.10 3.93 1.99
N GLU A 87 -14.09 4.52 2.66
CA GLU A 87 -14.31 4.31 4.09
C GLU A 87 -14.70 2.84 4.34
N CYS A 88 -14.05 2.22 5.31
CA CYS A 88 -14.38 0.87 5.73
C CYS A 88 -15.68 0.91 6.55
N CYS A 89 -16.80 0.55 5.93
CA CYS A 89 -18.10 0.48 6.62
C CYS A 89 -18.21 -0.78 7.49
N CYS A 90 -17.41 -0.89 8.55
CA CYS A 90 -17.57 -1.92 9.57
C CYS A 90 -17.63 -1.26 10.95
N ASN A 91 -18.82 -1.31 11.56
CA ASN A 91 -19.07 -0.98 12.97
C ASN A 91 -18.60 -2.10 13.89
#